data_AF-L0HHR2-F1
#
_entry.id   AF-L0HHR2-F1
#
_cell.length_a   1.000
_cell.length_b   1.000
_cell.length_c   1.000
_cell.angle_alpha   90.00
_cell.angle_beta   90.00
_cell.angle_gamma   90.00
#
_symmetry.space_group_name_H-M   'P 1'
#
loop_
_entity.id
_entity.type
_entity.pdbx_description
1 polymer ?
#
loop_
_entity_poly.entity_id
_entity_poly.type
_entity_poly.pdbx_seq_one_letter_code
_entity_poly.pdbx_strand_id
1 'polypeptide(L)'
;MDTPDPGEGTAEDTGPAGRSPEYGERLAHFTALLQDDDVSSRWKAAEALGRIGDPAATGDLIDALWDEDPRVRTKAVWALGRIGDDRAIPPLRRLYRMESEEAREDISEAIAAIGRSRAGTGPDDPAGR
;
A
#
# COMPACT_ATOMS: atom_id res chain seq x y z
N MET A 1 29.37 46.65 -26.84
CA MET A 1 28.39 45.79 -27.53
C MET A 1 28.97 44.40 -27.41
N ASP A 2 28.65 43.62 -26.39
CA ASP A 2 27.33 43.13 -26.03
C ASP A 2 27.30 42.73 -24.54
N THR A 3 26.23 43.07 -23.82
CA THR A 3 25.80 42.45 -22.54
C THR A 3 24.28 42.48 -22.59
N PRO A 4 23.53 41.39 -22.26
CA PRO A 4 23.42 40.78 -20.92
C PRO A 4 23.37 39.21 -20.99
N ASP A 5 23.17 38.36 -19.97
CA ASP A 5 22.58 38.44 -18.63
C ASP A 5 23.03 37.23 -17.75
N PRO A 6 23.10 37.34 -16.41
CA PRO A 6 23.35 36.26 -15.48
C PRO A 6 22.04 35.67 -14.92
N GLY A 7 21.85 34.36 -15.08
CA GLY A 7 20.94 33.57 -14.25
C GLY A 7 19.56 33.30 -14.84
N GLU A 8 19.42 32.14 -15.47
CA GLU A 8 18.18 31.36 -15.55
C GLU A 8 18.61 29.89 -15.41
N GLY A 9 18.17 29.06 -14.47
CA GLY A 9 16.90 29.10 -13.74
C GLY A 9 15.98 28.00 -14.26
N THR A 10 16.32 26.73 -14.07
CA THR A 10 15.36 25.63 -13.89
C THR A 10 16.08 24.58 -13.04
N ALA A 11 15.98 24.62 -11.70
CA ALA A 11 14.97 23.81 -11.03
C ALA A 11 14.73 22.50 -11.79
N GLU A 12 15.67 21.56 -11.69
CA GLU A 12 15.32 20.15 -11.88
C GLU A 12 14.39 19.80 -10.72
N ASP A 13 13.13 20.16 -10.96
CA ASP A 13 11.92 19.70 -10.29
C ASP A 13 11.95 18.17 -10.28
N THR A 14 12.72 17.63 -9.34
CA THR A 14 12.77 16.20 -9.09
C THR A 14 11.59 15.88 -8.18
N GLY A 15 10.37 16.08 -8.70
CA GLY A 15 9.21 15.28 -8.30
C GLY A 15 9.56 13.79 -8.41
N PRO A 16 8.90 12.89 -7.66
CA PRO A 16 9.48 11.73 -6.96
C PRO A 16 10.25 10.72 -7.85
N ALA A 17 11.36 11.14 -8.44
CA ALA A 17 12.20 10.43 -9.40
C ALA A 17 13.42 9.83 -8.69
N GLY A 18 13.17 9.16 -7.57
CA GLY A 18 14.18 8.46 -6.78
C GLY A 18 14.05 6.94 -6.78
N ARG A 19 13.15 6.36 -7.60
CA ARG A 19 12.94 4.91 -7.65
C ARG A 19 13.70 4.33 -8.84
N SER A 20 14.64 3.43 -8.56
CA SER A 20 15.34 2.66 -9.60
C SER A 20 14.33 1.92 -10.48
N PRO A 21 14.59 1.75 -11.79
CA PRO A 21 13.72 0.99 -12.70
C PRO A 21 13.37 -0.40 -12.17
N GLU A 22 14.36 -1.08 -11.58
CA GLU A 22 14.24 -2.39 -10.92
C GLU A 22 13.21 -2.40 -9.77
N TYR A 23 13.04 -1.27 -9.07
CA TYR A 23 12.04 -1.14 -8.01
C TYR A 23 10.63 -1.04 -8.59
N GLY A 24 10.45 -0.25 -9.65
CA GLY A 24 9.19 -0.15 -10.38
C GLY A 24 8.79 -1.48 -10.99
N GLU A 25 9.74 -2.20 -11.60
CA GLU A 25 9.52 -3.55 -12.14
C GLU A 25 9.12 -4.55 -11.06
N ARG A 26 9.78 -4.51 -9.89
CA ARG A 26 9.42 -5.38 -8.77
C ARG A 26 8.03 -5.08 -8.21
N LEU A 27 7.64 -3.80 -8.12
CA LEU A 27 6.30 -3.41 -7.70
C LEU A 27 5.25 -3.86 -8.72
N ALA A 28 5.53 -3.66 -10.02
CA ALA A 28 4.67 -4.12 -11.12
C ALA A 28 4.52 -5.65 -11.14
N HIS A 29 5.59 -6.38 -10.82
CA HIS A 29 5.54 -7.84 -10.73
C HIS A 29 4.61 -8.30 -9.60
N PHE A 30 4.71 -7.73 -8.40
CA PHE A 30 3.84 -8.12 -7.30
C PHE A 30 2.38 -7.70 -7.50
N THR A 31 2.13 -6.52 -8.09
CA THR A 31 0.76 -6.11 -8.42
C THR A 31 0.12 -7.05 -9.46
N ALA A 32 0.87 -7.52 -10.46
CA ALA A 32 0.38 -8.54 -11.39
C ALA A 32 0.03 -9.87 -10.69
N LEU A 33 0.84 -10.31 -9.72
CA LEU A 33 0.59 -11.55 -8.97
C LEU A 33 -0.65 -11.50 -8.08
N LEU A 34 -1.22 -10.33 -7.79
CA LEU A 34 -2.50 -10.22 -7.09
C LEU A 34 -3.67 -10.81 -7.90
N GLN A 35 -3.50 -10.97 -9.21
CA GLN A 35 -4.52 -11.52 -10.11
C GLN A 35 -4.13 -12.90 -10.66
N ASP A 36 -3.16 -13.56 -10.03
CA ASP A 36 -2.70 -14.89 -10.44
C ASP A 36 -3.77 -15.97 -10.17
N ASP A 37 -3.82 -17.00 -11.01
CA ASP A 37 -4.72 -18.14 -10.82
C ASP A 37 -4.42 -18.90 -9.53
N ASP A 38 -3.15 -18.96 -9.12
CA ASP A 38 -2.73 -19.56 -7.87
C ASP A 38 -2.97 -18.62 -6.69
N VAL A 39 -3.91 -19.03 -5.83
CA VAL A 39 -4.23 -18.37 -4.57
C VAL A 39 -2.98 -18.13 -3.72
N SER A 40 -2.01 -19.05 -3.74
CA SER A 40 -0.76 -18.91 -2.97
C SER A 40 0.04 -17.69 -3.42
N SER A 41 0.09 -17.46 -4.72
CA SER A 41 0.75 -16.33 -5.34
C SER A 41 0.03 -15.02 -5.01
N ARG A 42 -1.32 -15.00 -5.06
CA ARG A 42 -2.12 -13.82 -4.71
C ARG A 42 -1.88 -13.32 -3.29
N TRP A 43 -2.01 -14.19 -2.27
CA TRP A 43 -1.86 -13.73 -0.88
C TRP A 43 -0.40 -13.39 -0.54
N LYS A 44 0.59 -14.07 -1.16
CA LYS A 44 2.00 -13.72 -1.01
C LYS A 44 2.32 -12.38 -1.64
N ALA A 45 1.71 -12.06 -2.77
CA ALA A 45 1.85 -10.77 -3.43
C ALA A 45 1.31 -9.65 -2.54
N ALA A 46 0.11 -9.80 -1.98
CA ALA A 46 -0.45 -8.84 -1.03
C ALA A 46 0.49 -8.63 0.18
N GLU A 47 1.04 -9.71 0.73
CA GLU A 47 1.99 -9.64 1.83
C GLU A 47 3.29 -8.91 1.44
N ALA A 48 3.84 -9.19 0.25
CA ALA A 48 5.04 -8.54 -0.26
C ALA A 48 4.81 -7.03 -0.44
N LEU A 49 3.69 -6.62 -1.02
CA LEU A 49 3.33 -5.21 -1.21
C LEU A 49 3.17 -4.48 0.14
N GLY A 50 2.56 -5.12 1.13
CA GLY A 50 2.46 -4.56 2.49
C GLY A 50 3.80 -4.43 3.23
N ARG A 51 4.78 -5.30 2.93
CA ARG A 51 6.16 -5.16 3.43
C ARG A 51 6.92 -4.06 2.72
N ILE A 52 6.69 -3.89 1.42
CA ILE A 52 7.28 -2.79 0.64
C ILE A 52 6.75 -1.44 1.15
N GLY A 53 5.46 -1.37 1.51
CA GLY A 53 4.87 -0.19 2.12
C GLY A 53 4.68 0.99 1.15
N ASP A 54 4.70 0.72 -0.16
CA ASP A 54 4.58 1.76 -1.18
C ASP A 54 3.10 2.13 -1.42
N PRO A 55 2.71 3.40 -1.24
CA PRO A 55 1.36 3.88 -1.55
C PRO A 55 0.93 3.68 -3.01
N ALA A 56 1.87 3.47 -3.94
CA ALA A 56 1.55 3.14 -5.33
C ALA A 56 0.75 1.83 -5.44
N ALA A 57 0.95 0.87 -4.53
CA ALA A 57 0.23 -0.41 -4.51
C ALA A 57 -1.16 -0.34 -3.83
N THR A 58 -1.53 0.79 -3.23
CA THR A 58 -2.81 0.91 -2.52
C THR A 58 -4.01 0.61 -3.40
N GLY A 59 -3.98 0.98 -4.69
CA GLY A 59 -5.06 0.71 -5.62
C GLY A 59 -5.27 -0.79 -5.84
N ASP A 60 -4.20 -1.51 -6.16
CA ASP A 60 -4.28 -2.95 -6.42
C ASP A 60 -4.61 -3.75 -5.15
N LEU A 61 -4.07 -3.33 -4.00
CA LEU A 61 -4.39 -3.92 -2.71
C LEU A 61 -5.83 -3.63 -2.26
N ILE A 62 -6.37 -2.47 -2.65
CA ILE A 62 -7.79 -2.21 -2.50
C ILE A 62 -8.51 -3.31 -3.26
N ASP A 63 -8.30 -3.51 -4.56
CA ASP A 63 -9.02 -4.53 -5.36
C ASP A 63 -8.90 -5.95 -4.77
N ALA A 64 -7.77 -6.30 -4.16
CA ALA A 64 -7.57 -7.58 -3.47
C ALA A 64 -8.45 -7.78 -2.20
N LEU A 65 -9.07 -6.72 -1.65
CA LEU A 65 -10.05 -6.83 -0.56
C LEU A 65 -11.32 -7.57 -0.95
N TRP A 66 -11.59 -7.74 -2.25
CA TRP A 66 -12.77 -8.46 -2.75
C TRP A 66 -12.42 -9.79 -3.40
N ASP A 67 -11.22 -10.32 -3.13
CA ASP A 67 -10.83 -11.66 -3.58
C ASP A 67 -11.76 -12.73 -2.98
N GLU A 68 -11.98 -13.81 -3.74
CA GLU A 68 -12.75 -14.96 -3.30
C GLU A 68 -12.13 -15.68 -2.09
N ASP A 69 -10.79 -15.72 -2.02
CA ASP A 69 -10.07 -16.41 -0.96
C ASP A 69 -9.89 -15.49 0.27
N PRO A 70 -10.36 -15.92 1.46
CA PRO A 70 -10.25 -15.13 2.68
C PRO A 70 -8.80 -14.78 3.06
N ARG A 71 -7.82 -15.62 2.73
CA ARG A 71 -6.40 -15.36 3.06
C ARG A 71 -5.88 -14.19 2.27
N VAL A 72 -6.30 -14.05 1.00
CA VAL A 72 -5.95 -12.89 0.16
C VAL A 72 -6.55 -11.63 0.77
N ARG A 73 -7.84 -11.66 1.14
CA ARG A 73 -8.51 -10.52 1.79
C ARG A 73 -7.82 -10.11 3.10
N THR A 74 -7.52 -11.05 3.99
CA THR A 74 -6.80 -10.77 5.24
C THR A 74 -5.43 -10.15 4.98
N LYS A 75 -4.68 -10.65 4.00
CA LYS A 75 -3.35 -10.10 3.65
C LYS A 75 -3.46 -8.71 3.03
N ALA A 76 -4.48 -8.44 2.21
CA ALA A 76 -4.76 -7.13 1.67
C ALA A 76 -5.10 -6.12 2.77
N VAL A 77 -5.96 -6.49 3.73
CA VAL A 77 -6.29 -5.67 4.91
C VAL A 77 -5.03 -5.30 5.69
N TRP A 78 -4.20 -6.29 6.03
CA TRP A 78 -2.94 -6.06 6.73
C TRP A 78 -1.99 -5.14 5.95
N ALA A 79 -1.85 -5.36 4.64
CA ALA A 79 -0.98 -4.56 3.79
C ALA A 79 -1.42 -3.09 3.71
N LEU A 80 -2.72 -2.84 3.54
CA LEU A 80 -3.28 -1.48 3.52
C LEU A 80 -3.10 -0.77 4.87
N GLY A 81 -3.30 -1.49 5.98
CA GLY A 81 -3.03 -0.98 7.32
C GLY A 81 -1.58 -0.51 7.51
N ARG A 82 -0.63 -1.29 6.97
CA ARG A 82 0.80 -0.96 7.01
C ARG A 82 1.20 0.20 6.10
N ILE A 83 0.65 0.24 4.89
CA ILE A 83 0.91 1.35 3.95
C ILE A 83 0.39 2.67 4.55
N GLY A 84 -0.73 2.63 5.27
CA GLY A 84 -1.24 3.81 5.96
C GLY A 84 -1.88 4.83 5.03
N ASP A 85 -2.25 4.43 3.81
CA ASP A 85 -2.89 5.32 2.84
C ASP A 85 -4.40 5.43 3.12
N ASP A 86 -4.86 6.65 3.36
CA ASP A 86 -6.26 6.96 3.67
C ASP A 86 -7.26 6.53 2.59
N ARG A 87 -6.82 6.37 1.34
CA ARG A 87 -7.65 5.86 0.24
C ARG A 87 -8.23 4.48 0.56
N ALA A 88 -7.59 3.72 1.43
CA ALA A 88 -8.05 2.40 1.87
C ALA A 88 -9.22 2.45 2.88
N ILE A 89 -9.46 3.56 3.58
CA ILE A 89 -10.46 3.62 4.66
C ILE A 89 -11.89 3.36 4.16
N PRO A 90 -12.41 4.03 3.11
CA PRO A 90 -13.78 3.77 2.65
C PRO A 90 -14.01 2.30 2.23
N PRO A 91 -13.13 1.65 1.46
CA PRO A 91 -13.31 0.25 1.13
C PRO A 91 -13.14 -0.71 2.30
N LEU A 92 -12.21 -0.48 3.24
CA LEU A 92 -12.10 -1.28 4.46
C LEU A 92 -13.39 -1.21 5.31
N ARG A 93 -13.99 -0.01 5.44
CA ARG A 93 -15.29 0.13 6.12
C ARG A 93 -16.41 -0.63 5.43
N ARG A 94 -16.37 -0.73 4.10
CA ARG A 94 -17.34 -1.53 3.34
C ARG A 94 -17.13 -3.02 3.62
N LEU A 95 -15.89 -3.49 3.56
CA LEU A 95 -15.54 -4.88 3.86
C LEU A 95 -15.96 -5.27 5.29
N TYR A 96 -15.72 -4.42 6.27
CA TYR A 96 -16.13 -4.62 7.67
C TYR A 96 -17.61 -4.98 7.83
N ARG A 97 -18.49 -4.36 7.04
CA ARG A 97 -19.95 -4.60 7.12
C ARG A 97 -20.37 -5.93 6.48
N MET A 98 -19.53 -6.51 5.63
CA MET A 98 -19.83 -7.71 4.84
C MET A 98 -19.19 -8.96 5.44
N GLU A 99 -18.07 -8.81 6.15
CA GLU A 99 -17.28 -9.91 6.71
C GLU A 99 -17.76 -10.39 8.09
N SER A 100 -17.25 -11.56 8.48
CA SER A 100 -17.48 -12.21 9.79
C SER A 100 -16.81 -11.44 10.93
N GLU A 101 -17.24 -11.70 12.18
CA GLU A 101 -16.62 -11.10 13.38
C GLU A 101 -15.10 -11.33 13.45
N GLU A 102 -14.64 -12.50 13.00
CA GLU A 102 -13.21 -12.84 12.97
C GLU A 102 -12.41 -11.90 12.06
N ALA A 103 -12.88 -11.66 10.84
CA ALA A 103 -12.20 -10.75 9.90
C ALA A 103 -12.40 -9.26 10.27
N ARG A 104 -13.43 -8.91 11.04
CA ARG A 104 -13.69 -7.53 11.49
C ARG A 104 -12.62 -6.99 12.41
N GLU A 105 -12.00 -7.83 13.23
CA GLU A 105 -10.90 -7.43 14.12
C GLU A 105 -9.71 -6.93 13.30
N ASP A 106 -9.27 -7.71 12.31
CA ASP A 106 -8.18 -7.34 11.38
C ASP A 106 -8.50 -6.04 10.64
N ILE A 107 -9.74 -5.89 10.17
CA ILE A 107 -10.18 -4.69 9.42
C ILE A 107 -10.21 -3.46 10.32
N SER A 108 -10.66 -3.60 11.57
CA SER A 108 -10.69 -2.51 12.54
C SER A 108 -9.26 -2.06 12.88
N GLU A 109 -8.35 -3.01 13.08
CA GLU A 109 -6.95 -2.71 13.38
C GLU A 109 -6.26 -2.02 12.19
N ALA A 110 -6.52 -2.46 10.95
CA ALA A 110 -5.99 -1.79 9.77
C ALA A 110 -6.50 -0.35 9.64
N ILE A 111 -7.79 -0.10 9.87
CA ILE A 111 -8.36 1.26 9.85
C ILE A 111 -7.73 2.12 10.95
N ALA A 112 -7.54 1.57 12.15
CA ALA A 112 -6.89 2.28 13.26
C ALA A 112 -5.43 2.59 12.94
N ALA A 113 -4.69 1.64 12.36
CA ALA A 113 -3.30 1.81 11.93
C ALA A 113 -3.15 2.95 10.91
N ILE A 114 -4.02 3.01 9.90
CA ILE A 114 -4.05 4.12 8.93
C ILE A 114 -4.28 5.45 9.65
N GLY A 115 -5.23 5.50 10.60
CA GLY A 115 -5.50 6.68 11.41
C GLY A 115 -4.30 7.11 12.29
N ARG A 116 -3.52 6.16 12.82
CA ARG A 116 -2.31 6.42 13.62
C ARG A 116 -1.14 6.93 12.77
N SER A 117 -0.99 6.47 11.53
CA SER A 117 0.00 7.01 10.59
C SER A 117 -0.21 8.51 10.32
N ARG A 118 -1.45 9.01 10.42
CA ARG A 118 -1.74 10.46 10.35
C ARG A 118 -1.27 11.24 11.59
N ALA A 119 -1.08 10.56 12.73
CA ALA A 119 -0.79 11.17 14.03
C ALA A 119 0.72 11.29 14.33
N GLY A 120 1.61 10.88 13.43
CA GLY A 120 3.05 11.04 13.61
C GLY A 120 3.69 10.08 14.62
N THR A 121 3.16 8.86 14.73
CA THR A 121 3.80 7.75 15.48
C THR A 121 4.02 6.58 14.53
N GLY A 122 5.26 6.46 14.04
CA GLY A 122 5.66 5.39 13.11
C GLY A 122 5.48 4.00 13.72
N PRO A 123 4.99 3.00 12.96
CA PRO A 123 4.81 1.64 13.45
C PRO A 123 6.12 0.85 13.36
N ASP A 124 7.05 1.12 14.27
CA ASP A 124 8.13 0.20 14.65
C ASP A 124 7.90 -0.25 16.10
N ASP A 125 6.88 -1.11 16.31
CA ASP A 125 6.79 -1.90 17.54
C ASP A 125 6.71 -3.40 17.18
N PRO A 126 7.87 -4.08 17.08
CA PRO A 126 7.94 -5.51 16.84
C PRO A 126 8.06 -6.25 18.17
N ALA A 127 6.95 -6.72 18.75
CA ALA A 127 6.88 -8.01 19.44
C ALA A 127 5.50 -8.25 20.05
N GLY A 128 4.70 -9.07 19.37
CA GLY A 128 3.95 -10.09 20.09
C GLY A 128 4.92 -11.18 20.55
N ARG A 129 5.30 -11.14 21.84
CA ARG A 129 5.71 -12.31 22.64
C ARG A 129 5.39 -12.05 24.10
#